data_AF-A0A4P9XHJ1-F1
#
_entry.id   AF-A0A4P9XHJ1-F1
#
_cell.length_a   1.000
_cell.length_b   1.000
_cell.length_c   1.000
_cell.angle_alpha   90.00
_cell.angle_beta   90.00
_cell.angle_gamma   90.00
#
_symmetry.space_group_name_H-M   'P 1'
#
loop_
_entity.id
_entity.type
_entity.pdbx_description
1 polymer ?
#
loop_
_entity_poly.entity_id
_entity_poly.type
_entity_poly.pdbx_seq_one_letter_code
_entity_poly.pdbx_strand_id
1 'polypeptide(L)'
;MYFTSLFSAGIAALSGLVLARSLASALSIPGTAVTSLEPHGNAFVSLPQFTALLNKYTSNHIQLLPYFAFHHPQDTSTVYHRDDRNRTIGIDFADVNRRIVRSLRFEWHFHLENKIDNIIVEDYSVDDQPTLVRVMHAYGYEYPMVYWIKSKQGLVDCRMKGQGEYDTMYVRLVHEAKFFGLSNVSAWDGSSIRLVPGPKIDSASTF
;
A
#
# COMPACT_ATOMS: atom_id res chain seq x y z
N MET A 1 -22.57 50.94 14.71
CA MET A 1 -23.05 49.73 15.42
C MET A 1 -21.98 48.66 15.28
N TYR A 2 -21.37 48.28 16.40
CA TYR A 2 -20.38 47.22 16.49
C TYR A 2 -21.09 45.88 16.71
N PHE A 3 -20.75 44.87 15.91
CA PHE A 3 -20.97 43.47 16.28
C PHE A 3 -19.63 42.74 16.21
N THR A 4 -19.09 42.49 17.40
CA THR A 4 -18.01 41.54 17.72
C THR A 4 -18.59 40.13 17.87
N SER A 5 -17.96 39.12 17.27
CA SER A 5 -17.71 37.79 17.87
C SER A 5 -16.85 36.99 16.87
N LEU A 6 -15.58 36.64 17.11
CA LEU A 6 -15.01 35.60 18.00
C LEU A 6 -15.56 34.19 17.77
N PHE A 7 -14.71 33.30 17.22
CA PHE A 7 -14.54 31.86 17.53
C PHE A 7 -13.21 31.43 16.88
N SER A 8 -12.12 31.36 17.63
CA SER A 8 -11.63 30.26 18.48
C SER A 8 -10.72 29.27 17.73
N ALA A 9 -9.48 29.22 18.23
CA ALA A 9 -8.38 28.39 17.78
C ALA A 9 -8.56 26.91 18.14
N GLY A 10 -7.93 26.03 17.35
CA GLY A 10 -7.70 24.63 17.70
C GLY A 10 -6.31 24.21 17.22
N ILE A 11 -5.33 24.29 18.11
CA ILE A 11 -4.03 23.61 17.98
C ILE A 11 -4.25 22.18 18.43
N ALA A 12 -4.09 21.19 17.55
CA ALA A 12 -4.03 19.78 17.94
C ALA A 12 -2.57 19.34 17.92
N ALA A 13 -2.10 19.00 19.12
CA ALA A 13 -0.72 18.67 19.46
C ALA A 13 -0.25 17.34 18.85
N LEU A 14 1.05 17.23 18.60
CA LEU A 14 1.75 15.96 18.39
C LEU A 14 1.54 15.08 19.63
N SER A 15 0.84 13.96 19.48
CA SER A 15 0.81 12.90 20.48
C SER A 15 2.05 12.02 20.35
N GLY A 16 2.89 12.09 21.38
CA GLY A 16 4.12 11.32 21.52
C GLY A 16 3.87 9.81 21.67
N LEU A 17 4.80 9.03 21.10
CA LEU A 17 4.91 7.59 21.34
C LEU A 17 5.22 7.35 22.83
N VAL A 18 4.28 6.72 23.54
CA VAL A 18 4.51 6.16 24.87
C VAL A 18 4.75 4.65 24.70
N LEU A 19 5.99 4.23 24.92
CA LEU A 19 6.40 2.82 24.97
C LEU A 19 6.07 2.25 26.36
N ALA A 20 4.88 1.71 26.54
CA ALA A 20 4.53 0.94 27.73
C ALA A 20 4.81 -0.55 27.49
N ARG A 21 5.81 -1.10 28.18
CA ARG A 21 6.08 -2.55 28.27
C ARG A 21 5.04 -3.19 29.20
N SER A 22 4.39 -4.27 28.75
CA SER A 22 3.92 -5.32 29.67
C SER A 22 3.84 -6.67 28.95
N LEU A 23 4.43 -7.68 29.59
CA LEU A 23 4.47 -9.09 29.22
C LEU A 23 3.33 -9.82 29.95
N ALA A 24 2.53 -10.62 29.25
CA ALA A 24 1.84 -11.75 29.87
C ALA A 24 1.42 -12.80 28.81
N SER A 25 1.96 -14.00 28.96
CA SER A 25 1.73 -15.22 28.19
C SER A 25 0.32 -15.79 28.38
N ALA A 26 -0.23 -16.53 27.40
CA ALA A 26 -1.12 -17.67 27.69
C ALA A 26 -1.40 -18.61 26.48
N LEU A 27 -1.12 -19.89 26.75
CA LEU A 27 -1.76 -21.14 26.31
C LEU A 27 -1.81 -21.56 24.82
N SER A 28 -1.08 -22.65 24.57
CA SER A 28 -1.06 -23.50 23.39
C SER A 28 -2.13 -24.60 23.40
N ILE A 29 -2.84 -24.76 22.29
CA ILE A 29 -3.68 -25.92 21.94
C ILE A 29 -3.02 -26.60 20.73
N PRO A 30 -2.89 -27.94 20.66
CA PRO A 30 -2.32 -28.60 19.49
C PRO A 30 -3.37 -28.67 18.38
N GLY A 31 -3.26 -27.76 17.42
CA GLY A 31 -4.08 -27.73 16.21
C GLY A 31 -3.44 -28.54 15.08
N THR A 32 -4.28 -29.26 14.35
CA THR A 32 -4.10 -29.68 12.95
C THR A 32 -3.10 -28.81 12.18
N ALA A 33 -2.25 -29.43 11.36
CA ALA A 33 -1.26 -28.76 10.50
C ALA A 33 -1.93 -27.86 9.44
N VAL A 34 -2.46 -26.74 9.90
CA VAL A 34 -2.63 -25.53 9.11
C VAL A 34 -1.22 -25.12 8.73
N THR A 35 -0.98 -24.88 7.45
CA THR A 35 0.27 -24.25 7.00
C THR A 35 0.32 -22.89 7.70
N SER A 36 1.01 -22.83 8.83
CA SER A 36 0.99 -21.66 9.69
C SER A 36 1.55 -20.50 8.88
N LEU A 37 0.72 -19.47 8.71
CA LEU A 37 1.12 -18.18 8.19
C LEU A 37 1.83 -17.36 9.29
N GLU A 38 2.24 -17.98 10.40
CA GLU A 38 3.06 -17.32 11.40
C GLU A 38 4.53 -17.57 11.10
N PRO A 39 5.39 -16.55 11.26
CA PRO A 39 6.80 -16.71 10.97
C PRO A 39 7.39 -17.76 11.90
N HIS A 40 7.99 -18.81 11.33
CA HIS A 40 8.83 -19.73 12.09
C HIS A 40 10.08 -18.98 12.55
N GLY A 41 9.97 -18.29 13.69
CA GLY A 41 11.03 -17.45 14.29
C GLY A 41 10.65 -15.97 14.36
N ASN A 42 11.33 -15.23 15.25
CA ASN A 42 11.12 -13.80 15.51
C ASN A 42 11.59 -12.87 14.36
N ALA A 43 11.47 -13.27 13.10
CA ALA A 43 11.92 -12.47 11.96
C ALA A 43 10.93 -11.33 11.73
N PHE A 44 11.03 -10.29 12.54
CA PHE A 44 10.41 -9.00 12.29
C PHE A 44 11.41 -8.10 11.58
N VAL A 45 10.93 -7.39 10.56
CA VAL A 45 11.72 -6.40 9.84
C VAL A 45 11.30 -5.00 10.26
N SER A 46 12.23 -4.04 10.19
CA SER A 46 11.90 -2.65 10.42
C SER A 46 11.12 -2.08 9.23
N LEU A 47 10.31 -1.04 9.46
CA LEU A 47 9.56 -0.35 8.40
C LEU A 47 10.48 0.11 7.24
N PRO A 48 11.67 0.71 7.47
CA PRO A 48 12.58 1.06 6.37
C PRO A 48 13.03 -0.13 5.53
N GLN A 49 13.32 -1.28 6.15
CA GLN A 49 13.68 -2.51 5.44
C GLN A 49 12.52 -3.02 4.59
N PHE A 50 11.30 -2.97 5.13
CA PHE A 50 10.11 -3.36 4.40
C PHE A 50 9.81 -2.41 3.24
N THR A 51 9.88 -1.09 3.45
CA THR A 51 9.72 -0.09 2.39
C THR A 51 10.73 -0.30 1.27
N ALA A 52 12.02 -0.54 1.60
CA ALA A 52 13.04 -0.84 0.61
C ALA A 52 12.73 -2.12 -0.19
N LEU A 53 12.16 -3.13 0.46
CA LEU A 53 11.71 -4.35 -0.20
C LEU A 53 10.54 -4.09 -1.15
N LEU A 54 9.49 -3.37 -0.73
CA LEU A 54 8.35 -3.04 -1.59
C LEU A 54 8.80 -2.20 -2.78
N ASN A 55 9.69 -1.24 -2.55
CA ASN A 55 10.31 -0.42 -3.58
C ASN A 55 11.07 -1.28 -4.61
N LYS A 56 11.81 -2.30 -4.17
CA LYS A 56 12.47 -3.24 -5.08
C LYS A 56 11.47 -4.01 -5.95
N TYR A 57 10.38 -4.53 -5.35
CA TYR A 57 9.38 -5.31 -6.09
C TYR A 57 8.51 -4.46 -7.02
N THR A 58 8.37 -3.17 -6.74
CA THR A 58 7.66 -2.22 -7.59
C THR A 58 8.59 -1.46 -8.53
N SER A 59 9.87 -1.84 -8.61
CA SER A 59 10.90 -1.11 -9.38
C SER A 59 10.98 0.39 -9.05
N ASN A 60 10.66 0.79 -7.82
CA ASN A 60 10.55 2.18 -7.34
C ASN A 60 9.51 3.01 -8.10
N HIS A 61 8.56 2.38 -8.76
CA HIS A 61 7.56 3.06 -9.56
C HIS A 61 6.30 3.42 -8.75
N ILE A 62 6.03 2.62 -7.72
CA ILE A 62 4.87 2.73 -6.83
C ILE A 62 5.38 2.70 -5.40
N GLN A 63 5.04 3.73 -4.64
CA GLN A 63 5.23 3.74 -3.20
C GLN A 63 3.93 3.28 -2.54
N LEU A 64 4.02 2.29 -1.65
CA LEU A 64 2.86 1.79 -0.89
C LEU A 64 2.81 2.31 0.54
N LEU A 65 3.98 2.63 1.11
CA LEU A 65 4.11 3.08 2.49
C LEU A 65 5.01 4.33 2.57
N PRO A 66 4.69 5.27 3.48
CA PRO A 66 3.54 5.27 4.39
C PRO A 66 2.23 5.70 3.73
N TYR A 67 2.28 6.17 2.48
CA TYR A 67 1.12 6.50 1.67
C TYR A 67 1.29 5.96 0.26
N PHE A 68 0.16 5.73 -0.40
CA PHE A 68 0.09 5.24 -1.76
C PHE A 68 0.43 6.38 -2.75
N ALA A 69 1.50 6.24 -3.53
CA ALA A 69 1.93 7.23 -4.51
C ALA A 69 2.58 6.60 -5.73
N PHE A 70 2.61 7.32 -6.85
CA PHE A 70 3.35 6.92 -8.05
C PHE A 70 4.48 7.86 -8.30
N HIS A 71 5.67 7.32 -8.53
CA HIS A 71 6.79 8.15 -8.92
C HIS A 71 6.61 8.65 -10.35
N HIS A 72 6.86 9.94 -10.57
CA HIS A 72 6.69 10.59 -11.85
C HIS A 72 7.98 10.45 -12.65
N PRO A 73 8.00 9.81 -13.83
CA PRO A 73 9.17 9.82 -14.69
C PRO A 73 9.60 11.26 -15.01
N GLN A 74 10.90 11.53 -14.92
CA GLN A 74 11.44 12.85 -15.23
C GLN A 74 11.13 13.27 -16.68
N ASP A 75 10.95 14.56 -16.90
CA ASP A 75 10.70 15.17 -18.21
C ASP A 75 9.47 14.63 -18.95
N THR A 76 8.49 14.13 -18.19
CA THR A 76 7.19 13.73 -18.71
C THR A 76 6.07 14.68 -18.29
N SER A 77 4.99 14.66 -19.07
CA SER A 77 3.71 15.27 -18.77
C SER A 77 2.72 14.20 -18.34
N THR A 78 1.81 14.54 -17.42
CA THR A 78 0.84 13.59 -16.87
C THR A 78 -0.54 13.82 -17.49
N VAL A 79 -1.16 12.76 -18.00
CA VAL A 79 -2.53 12.75 -18.50
C VAL A 79 -3.38 11.86 -17.60
N TYR A 80 -4.43 12.42 -17.00
CA TYR A 80 -5.34 11.67 -16.12
C TYR A 80 -6.56 11.21 -16.91
N HIS A 81 -6.87 9.93 -16.79
CA HIS A 81 -8.10 9.33 -17.31
C HIS A 81 -9.08 9.11 -16.17
N ARG A 82 -10.32 9.55 -16.36
CA ARG A 82 -11.37 9.46 -15.35
C ARG A 82 -12.61 8.75 -15.87
N ASP A 83 -13.32 8.07 -14.99
CA ASP A 83 -14.63 7.50 -15.29
C ASP A 83 -15.78 8.51 -15.13
N ASP A 84 -17.00 8.03 -15.32
CA ASP A 84 -18.27 8.78 -15.16
C ASP A 84 -18.49 9.30 -13.74
N ARG A 85 -17.83 8.69 -12.74
CA ARG A 85 -17.85 9.12 -11.34
C ARG A 85 -16.66 10.02 -10.98
N ASN A 86 -15.91 10.49 -11.98
CA ASN A 86 -14.75 11.35 -11.82
C ASN A 86 -13.61 10.70 -10.98
N ARG A 87 -13.55 9.37 -10.92
CA ARG A 87 -12.45 8.62 -10.29
C ARG A 87 -11.34 8.42 -11.30
N THR A 88 -10.09 8.47 -10.87
CA THR A 88 -8.95 8.18 -11.74
C THR A 88 -8.92 6.69 -12.10
N ILE A 89 -9.09 6.37 -13.38
CA ILE A 89 -9.02 5.00 -13.93
C ILE A 89 -7.73 4.74 -14.70
N GLY A 90 -6.96 5.80 -15.00
CA GLY A 90 -5.61 5.65 -15.56
C GLY A 90 -4.80 6.94 -15.48
N ILE A 91 -3.49 6.79 -15.61
CA ILE A 91 -2.53 7.88 -15.71
C ILE A 91 -1.51 7.53 -16.78
N ASP A 92 -1.38 8.36 -17.82
CA ASP A 92 -0.30 8.24 -18.80
C ASP A 92 0.78 9.29 -18.54
N PHE A 93 2.04 8.85 -18.67
CA PHE A 93 3.21 9.71 -18.64
C PHE A 93 3.76 9.82 -20.07
N ALA A 94 3.72 11.03 -20.63
CA ALA A 94 4.13 11.29 -22.01
C ALA A 94 5.41 12.14 -22.07
N ASP A 95 6.38 11.73 -22.89
CA ASP A 95 7.62 12.46 -23.12
C ASP A 95 7.41 13.79 -23.89
N VAL A 96 8.49 14.52 -24.14
CA VAL A 96 8.47 15.79 -24.92
C VAL A 96 7.92 15.63 -26.34
N ASN A 97 7.95 14.42 -26.89
CA ASN A 97 7.41 14.08 -28.21
C ASN A 97 5.97 13.54 -28.13
N ARG A 98 5.32 13.64 -26.96
CA ARG A 98 3.98 13.12 -26.66
C ARG A 98 3.86 11.60 -26.80
N ARG A 99 4.97 10.86 -26.73
CA ARG A 99 4.94 9.41 -26.68
C ARG A 99 4.69 8.96 -25.25
N ILE A 100 3.74 8.07 -25.05
CA ILE A 100 3.48 7.47 -23.74
C ILE A 100 4.66 6.54 -23.41
N VAL A 101 5.38 6.85 -22.33
CA VAL A 101 6.55 6.08 -21.87
C VAL A 101 6.23 5.18 -20.67
N ARG A 102 5.09 5.43 -20.01
CA ARG A 102 4.56 4.62 -18.92
C ARG A 102 3.07 4.89 -18.76
N SER A 103 2.30 3.84 -18.47
CA SER A 103 0.87 3.94 -18.18
C SER A 103 0.52 3.21 -16.89
N LEU A 104 -0.31 3.84 -16.08
CA LEU A 104 -0.93 3.25 -14.91
C LEU A 104 -2.41 3.03 -15.21
N ARG A 105 -2.95 1.86 -14.85
CA ARG A 105 -4.38 1.56 -14.92
C ARG A 105 -4.91 1.22 -13.53
N PHE A 106 -6.13 1.68 -13.25
CA PHE A 106 -6.81 1.47 -11.98
C PHE A 106 -8.13 0.75 -12.21
N GLU A 107 -8.28 -0.40 -11.59
CA GLU A 107 -9.56 -1.10 -11.49
C GLU A 107 -10.09 -0.97 -10.07
N TRP A 108 -11.27 -0.39 -9.93
CA TRP A 108 -11.91 -0.13 -8.65
C TRP A 108 -13.08 -1.08 -8.44
N HIS A 109 -13.03 -1.88 -7.38
CA HIS A 109 -14.13 -2.73 -6.92
C HIS A 109 -14.67 -2.22 -5.60
N PHE A 110 -15.99 -2.23 -5.45
CA PHE A 110 -16.67 -1.70 -4.27
C PHE A 110 -17.48 -2.79 -3.59
N HIS A 111 -17.44 -2.77 -2.26
CA HIS A 111 -18.31 -3.55 -1.40
C HIS A 111 -19.42 -2.64 -0.93
N LEU A 112 -20.67 -2.91 -1.34
CA LEU A 112 -21.79 -1.96 -1.16
C LEU A 112 -21.48 -0.60 -1.82
N GLU A 113 -22.40 0.36 -1.75
CA GLU A 113 -22.33 1.56 -2.62
C GLU A 113 -21.12 2.48 -2.36
N ASN A 114 -20.47 2.40 -1.19
CA ASN A 114 -19.53 3.44 -0.74
C ASN A 114 -18.22 2.95 -0.11
N LYS A 115 -17.93 1.65 -0.11
CA LYS A 115 -16.68 1.12 0.43
C LYS A 115 -15.86 0.45 -0.66
N ILE A 116 -14.57 0.73 -0.70
CA ILE A 116 -13.67 0.13 -1.67
C ILE A 116 -13.30 -1.27 -1.15
N ASP A 117 -13.70 -2.29 -1.90
CA ASP A 117 -13.35 -3.69 -1.62
C ASP A 117 -11.92 -3.98 -2.08
N ASN A 118 -11.59 -3.52 -3.29
CA ASN A 118 -10.33 -3.84 -3.93
C ASN A 118 -9.94 -2.74 -4.93
N ILE A 119 -8.66 -2.36 -4.94
CA ILE A 119 -8.05 -1.60 -6.02
C ILE A 119 -6.96 -2.45 -6.65
N ILE A 120 -7.04 -2.64 -7.96
CA ILE A 120 -5.96 -3.21 -8.76
C ILE A 120 -5.28 -2.07 -9.50
N VAL A 121 -3.97 -1.99 -9.38
CA VAL A 121 -3.10 -1.06 -10.10
C VAL A 121 -2.21 -1.86 -11.01
N GLU A 122 -2.27 -1.57 -12.31
CA GLU A 122 -1.36 -2.14 -13.29
C GLU A 122 -0.41 -1.05 -13.78
N ASP A 123 0.89 -1.27 -13.60
CA ASP A 123 1.93 -0.38 -14.08
C ASP A 123 2.63 -0.97 -15.30
N TYR A 124 2.26 -0.43 -16.46
CA TYR A 124 2.86 -0.69 -17.75
C TYR A 124 4.04 0.26 -17.94
N SER A 125 5.19 -0.11 -17.37
CA SER A 125 6.48 0.39 -17.83
C SER A 125 6.84 -0.21 -19.19
N VAL A 126 7.97 0.19 -19.79
CA VAL A 126 8.45 -0.29 -21.11
C VAL A 126 8.59 -1.83 -21.19
N ASP A 127 8.62 -2.53 -20.05
CA ASP A 127 8.62 -3.99 -19.97
C ASP A 127 7.26 -4.63 -20.38
N ASP A 128 7.29 -5.78 -21.07
CA ASP A 128 6.09 -6.50 -21.57
C ASP A 128 5.13 -7.01 -20.47
N GLN A 129 5.59 -7.09 -19.21
CA GLN A 129 4.78 -7.55 -18.09
C GLN A 129 4.54 -6.43 -17.09
N PRO A 130 3.29 -6.01 -16.85
CA PRO A 130 3.00 -4.95 -15.91
C PRO A 130 3.33 -5.39 -14.48
N THR A 131 3.77 -4.43 -13.67
CA THR A 131 3.76 -4.61 -12.21
C THR A 131 2.31 -4.44 -11.73
N LEU A 132 1.76 -5.49 -11.13
CA LEU A 132 0.42 -5.48 -10.56
C LEU A 132 0.51 -5.28 -9.06
N VAL A 133 -0.15 -4.24 -8.55
CA VAL A 133 -0.37 -4.03 -7.12
C VAL A 133 -1.86 -4.17 -6.84
N ARG A 134 -2.21 -5.01 -5.89
CA ARG A 134 -3.58 -5.18 -5.39
C ARG A 134 -3.64 -4.75 -3.94
N VAL A 135 -4.63 -3.91 -3.61
CA VAL A 135 -4.97 -3.55 -2.24
C VAL A 135 -6.40 -3.97 -2.00
N MET A 136 -6.62 -4.94 -1.10
CA MET A 136 -7.94 -5.51 -0.84
C MET A 136 -8.30 -5.37 0.64
N HIS A 137 -9.54 -4.93 0.88
CA HIS A 137 -10.16 -4.89 2.20
C HIS A 137 -11.22 -6.01 2.29
N ALA A 138 -10.86 -7.14 2.89
CA ALA A 138 -11.70 -8.33 2.92
C ALA A 138 -12.71 -8.28 4.10
N TYR A 139 -13.92 -7.79 3.82
CA TYR A 139 -15.00 -7.71 4.83
C TYR A 139 -15.41 -9.09 5.36
N GLY A 140 -15.34 -9.28 6.68
CA GLY A 140 -15.78 -10.51 7.35
C GLY A 140 -14.77 -11.67 7.30
N TYR A 141 -13.55 -11.44 6.83
CA TYR A 141 -12.48 -12.44 6.79
C TYR A 141 -11.50 -12.28 7.97
N GLU A 142 -10.76 -13.36 8.26
CA GLU A 142 -9.71 -13.39 9.29
C GLU A 142 -8.60 -12.34 9.03
N TYR A 143 -8.36 -12.05 7.74
CA TYR A 143 -7.39 -11.06 7.29
C TYR A 143 -8.14 -9.89 6.63
N PRO A 144 -8.52 -8.86 7.39
CA PRO A 144 -9.33 -7.76 6.85
C PRO A 144 -8.58 -6.95 5.79
N MET A 145 -7.26 -7.10 5.68
CA MET A 145 -6.46 -6.41 4.68
C MET A 145 -5.41 -7.31 4.04
N VAL A 146 -5.37 -7.28 2.71
CA VAL A 146 -4.43 -8.03 1.88
C VAL A 146 -3.79 -7.09 0.86
N TYR A 147 -2.47 -7.11 0.79
CA TYR A 147 -1.71 -6.50 -0.30
C TYR A 147 -1.05 -7.57 -1.14
N TRP A 148 -1.08 -7.38 -2.44
CA TRP A 148 -0.43 -8.28 -3.38
C TRP A 148 0.41 -7.47 -4.35
N ILE A 149 1.66 -7.87 -4.57
CA ILE A 149 2.52 -7.28 -5.59
C ILE A 149 3.02 -8.40 -6.47
N LYS A 150 2.70 -8.35 -7.75
CA LYS A 150 3.24 -9.23 -8.78
C LYS A 150 4.06 -8.42 -9.76
N SER A 151 5.32 -8.77 -9.91
CA SER A 151 6.25 -8.10 -10.82
C SER A 151 7.27 -9.08 -11.37
N LYS A 152 8.21 -8.60 -12.19
CA LYS A 152 9.34 -9.42 -12.68
C LYS A 152 10.22 -9.97 -11.55
N GLN A 153 10.23 -9.31 -10.39
CA GLN A 153 10.96 -9.78 -9.21
C GLN A 153 10.25 -10.92 -8.47
N GLY A 154 8.98 -11.17 -8.79
CA GLY A 154 8.20 -12.27 -8.23
C GLY A 154 6.91 -11.78 -7.58
N LEU A 155 6.59 -12.39 -6.43
CA LEU A 155 5.30 -12.21 -5.79
C LEU A 155 5.45 -11.95 -4.29
N VAL A 156 4.87 -10.85 -3.84
CA VAL A 156 4.73 -10.46 -2.43
C VAL A 156 3.27 -10.60 -2.04
N ASP A 157 2.99 -11.40 -1.02
CA ASP A 157 1.68 -11.53 -0.38
C ASP A 157 1.80 -10.98 1.05
N CYS A 158 1.09 -9.88 1.32
CA CYS A 158 1.02 -9.31 2.66
C CYS A 158 -0.39 -9.49 3.20
N ARG A 159 -0.51 -10.06 4.39
CA ARG A 159 -1.80 -10.27 5.07
C ARG A 159 -1.72 -9.70 6.46
N MET A 160 -2.67 -8.84 6.81
CA MET A 160 -2.78 -8.34 8.16
C MET A 160 -3.80 -9.19 8.91
N LYS A 161 -3.41 -9.78 10.03
CA LYS A 161 -4.32 -10.47 10.96
C LYS A 161 -4.89 -9.43 11.91
N GLY A 162 -6.16 -9.54 12.29
CA GLY A 162 -6.77 -8.73 13.35
C GLY A 162 -7.35 -7.36 12.93
N GLN A 163 -8.20 -6.79 13.80
CA GLN A 163 -8.97 -5.55 13.60
C GLN A 163 -8.56 -4.44 14.59
N GLY A 164 -7.41 -4.58 15.25
CA GLY A 164 -6.88 -3.52 16.12
C GLY A 164 -6.44 -2.30 15.30
N GLU A 165 -6.25 -1.16 15.98
CA GLU A 165 -5.72 0.06 15.37
C GLU A 165 -4.31 -0.16 14.78
N TYR A 166 -3.56 -1.08 15.40
CA TYR A 166 -2.24 -1.53 15.00
C TYR A 166 -2.17 -3.05 15.10
N ASP A 167 -1.71 -3.69 14.03
CA ASP A 167 -1.55 -5.14 14.02
C ASP A 167 -0.27 -5.60 13.31
N THR A 168 -0.10 -6.92 13.25
CA THR A 168 0.99 -7.57 12.55
C THR A 168 0.60 -7.83 11.11
N MET A 169 1.38 -7.28 10.19
CA MET A 169 1.34 -7.66 8.78
C MET A 169 2.33 -8.80 8.55
N TYR A 170 1.80 -9.92 8.12
CA TYR A 170 2.56 -11.08 7.67
C TYR A 170 2.92 -10.92 6.21
N VAL A 171 4.20 -11.04 5.89
CA VAL A 171 4.73 -10.85 4.55
C VAL A 171 5.36 -12.15 4.06
N ARG A 172 4.93 -12.59 2.88
CA ARG A 172 5.47 -13.76 2.18
C ARG A 172 6.05 -13.35 0.83
N LEU A 173 7.33 -13.60 0.64
CA LEU A 173 8.00 -13.53 -0.67
C LEU A 173 7.92 -14.92 -1.31
N VAL A 174 6.95 -15.15 -2.17
CA VAL A 174 6.59 -16.50 -2.62
C VAL A 174 7.74 -17.16 -3.38
N HIS A 175 8.46 -16.42 -4.21
CA HIS A 175 9.57 -16.96 -5.01
C HIS A 175 10.84 -17.21 -4.20
N GLU A 176 11.05 -16.45 -3.12
CA GLU A 176 12.22 -16.61 -2.25
C GLU A 176 11.96 -17.59 -1.08
N ALA A 177 10.74 -18.12 -0.97
CA ALA A 177 10.27 -18.89 0.18
C ALA A 177 10.56 -18.20 1.54
N LYS A 178 10.59 -16.85 1.55
CA LYS A 178 10.84 -16.05 2.74
C LYS A 178 9.53 -15.58 3.35
N PHE A 179 9.53 -15.54 4.67
CA PHE A 179 8.38 -15.16 5.45
C PHE A 179 8.85 -14.34 6.67
N PHE A 180 8.21 -13.19 6.93
CA PHE A 180 8.53 -12.32 8.05
C PHE A 180 7.33 -11.46 8.46
N GLY A 181 7.41 -10.84 9.63
CA GLY A 181 6.40 -9.92 10.15
C GLY A 181 6.83 -8.46 10.08
N LEU A 182 5.84 -7.58 9.95
CA LEU A 182 5.97 -6.15 10.25
C LEU A 182 4.96 -5.82 11.34
N SER A 183 5.43 -5.26 12.45
CA SER A 183 4.59 -4.83 13.56
C SER A 183 4.14 -3.39 13.42
N ASN A 184 3.08 -3.03 14.16
CA ASN A 184 2.52 -1.67 14.24
C ASN A 184 2.04 -1.13 12.88
N VAL A 185 1.43 -2.00 12.07
CA VAL A 185 0.80 -1.58 10.81
C VAL A 185 -0.66 -1.25 11.07
N SER A 186 -1.09 -0.07 10.62
CA SER A 186 -2.50 0.31 10.70
C SER A 186 -3.27 -0.23 9.50
N ALA A 187 -4.46 -0.75 9.76
CA ALA A 187 -5.37 -1.20 8.72
C ALA A 187 -5.84 -0.02 7.85
N TRP A 188 -5.85 -0.20 6.54
CA TRP A 188 -6.67 0.64 5.68
C TRP A 188 -8.14 0.31 5.92
N ASP A 189 -9.01 1.32 6.04
CA ASP A 189 -10.42 1.18 6.44
C ASP A 189 -11.40 1.05 5.26
N GLY A 190 -10.87 0.89 4.05
CA GLY A 190 -11.63 0.81 2.81
C GLY A 190 -12.34 2.10 2.41
N SER A 191 -12.10 3.24 3.09
CA SER A 191 -12.84 4.49 2.84
C SER A 191 -12.35 5.23 1.61
N SER A 192 -11.03 5.41 1.49
CA SER A 192 -10.40 6.15 0.41
C SER A 192 -8.94 5.76 0.26
N ILE A 193 -8.44 5.78 -0.99
CA ILE A 193 -7.00 5.74 -1.29
C ILE A 193 -6.70 7.00 -2.09
N ARG A 194 -5.85 7.86 -1.51
CA ARG A 194 -5.40 9.07 -2.21
C ARG A 194 -4.31 8.69 -3.20
N LEU A 195 -4.61 8.87 -4.47
CA LEU A 195 -3.63 8.76 -5.54
C LEU A 195 -2.90 10.09 -5.67
N VAL A 196 -1.68 10.16 -5.11
CA VAL A 196 -0.87 11.39 -5.15
C VAL A 196 0.33 11.22 -6.08
N PRO A 197 0.73 12.29 -6.80
CA PRO A 197 2.03 12.30 -7.46
C PRO A 197 3.15 12.16 -6.42
N GLY A 198 4.01 11.18 -6.62
CA GLY A 198 5.24 10.99 -5.86
C GLY A 198 6.37 11.88 -6.36
N PRO A 199 7.58 11.73 -5.80
CA PRO A 199 8.77 12.43 -6.28
C PRO A 199 9.04 12.12 -7.76
N LYS A 200 9.72 13.05 -8.43
CA LYS A 200 10.27 12.80 -9.77
C LYS A 200 11.42 11.80 -9.66
N ILE A 201 11.45 10.81 -10.54
CA ILE A 201 12.53 9.84 -10.64
C ILE A 201 13.20 9.95 -12.01
N ASP A 202 14.53 9.92 -12.01
CA ASP A 202 15.29 9.96 -13.25
C ASP A 202 14.99 8.69 -14.06
N SER A 203 14.57 8.87 -15.32
CA SER A 203 14.18 7.79 -16.22
C SER A 203 15.32 6.80 -16.52
N ALA A 204 16.56 7.19 -16.22
CA ALA A 204 17.77 6.38 -16.37
C ALA A 204 18.09 5.48 -15.16
N SER A 205 17.31 5.55 -14.08
CA SER A 205 17.57 4.77 -12.84
C SER A 205 17.09 3.31 -12.92
N THR A 206 16.34 2.95 -13.96
CA THR A 206 15.82 1.61 -14.20
C THR A 206 16.78 0.82 -15.09
N PHE A 207 17.67 0.06 -14.46
CA PHE A 207 18.42 -1.03 -15.06
C PHE A 207 18.17 -2.31 -14.26
#